data_AF-A0A399SNN1-F1
#
_entry.id   AF-A0A399SNN1-F1
#
_cell.length_a   1.000
_cell.length_b   1.000
_cell.length_c   1.000
_cell.angle_alpha   90.00
_cell.angle_beta   90.00
_cell.angle_gamma   90.00
#
_symmetry.space_group_name_H-M   'P 1'
#
loop_
_entity.id
_entity.type
_entity.pdbx_description
1 polymer ?
#
loop_
_entity_poly.entity_id
_entity_poly.type
_entity_poly.pdbx_seq_one_letter_code
_entity_poly.pdbx_strand_id
1 'polypeptide(L)'
;REQVSPLSSFRTYWKAPAVDDTLLTVAGLPAGGRVRLAALDTYDGVVYGTGGARGSVDASRTGQASGTFARVPYRLDQTGVRGEDVTLDVVVDAYRGVWLPGAGRLERIAFAGDEAGRLADSFYYDDASATGAVIGGLTTGDAYELEAVVASTPPLEALADERPGDAVAPRPTGVPDEVA
;
A
#
# COMPACT_ATOMS: atom_id res chain seq x y z
N ARG A 1 -14.02 12.11 -2.17
CA ARG A 1 -13.88 13.00 -0.99
C ARG A 1 -12.40 13.16 -0.71
N GLU A 2 -11.96 14.29 -0.16
CA GLU A 2 -10.58 14.42 0.35
C GLU A 2 -10.38 13.38 1.45
N GLN A 3 -9.39 12.51 1.24
CA GLN A 3 -9.05 11.47 2.18
C GLN A 3 -7.93 12.00 3.09
N VAL A 4 -8.05 11.77 4.39
CA VAL A 4 -6.95 12.03 5.32
C VAL A 4 -5.72 11.25 4.85
N SER A 5 -4.55 11.91 4.80
CA SER A 5 -3.29 11.25 4.43
C SER A 5 -3.12 9.94 5.20
N PRO A 6 -2.66 8.86 4.55
CA PRO A 6 -2.48 7.57 5.22
C PRO A 6 -1.51 7.68 6.41
N LEU A 7 -0.52 8.58 6.34
CA LEU A 7 0.40 8.84 7.44
C LEU A 7 -0.31 9.49 8.64
N SER A 8 -1.22 10.43 8.37
CA SER A 8 -2.02 11.07 9.40
C SER A 8 -2.92 10.06 10.10
N SER A 9 -3.60 9.19 9.34
CA SER A 9 -4.39 8.08 9.90
C SER A 9 -3.53 7.08 10.67
N PHE A 10 -2.36 6.70 10.16
CA PHE A 10 -1.46 5.80 10.88
C PHE A 10 -1.05 6.38 12.24
N ARG A 11 -0.74 7.68 12.29
CA ARG A 11 -0.37 8.38 13.53
C ARG A 11 -1.48 8.42 14.58
N THR A 12 -2.76 8.26 14.21
CA THR A 12 -3.83 8.22 15.21
C THR A 12 -3.82 6.93 16.02
N TYR A 13 -3.35 5.82 15.47
CA TYR A 13 -3.24 4.55 16.19
C TYR A 13 -2.16 4.58 17.29
N TRP A 14 -1.27 5.57 17.28
CA TRP A 14 -0.25 5.76 18.32
C TRP A 14 -0.72 6.64 19.46
N LYS A 15 -2.00 7.02 19.49
CA LYS A 15 -2.58 7.91 20.50
C LYS A 15 -3.60 7.15 21.33
N ALA A 16 -3.69 7.48 22.62
CA ALA A 16 -4.75 6.97 23.47
C ALA A 16 -6.14 7.39 22.94
N PRO A 17 -7.17 6.52 23.05
CA PRO A 17 -7.11 5.16 23.59
C PRO A 17 -6.64 4.08 22.59
N ALA A 18 -6.50 4.40 21.31
CA ALA A 18 -6.26 3.44 20.23
C ALA A 18 -4.90 2.72 20.26
N VAL A 19 -3.94 3.18 21.06
CA VAL A 19 -2.59 2.62 21.14
C VAL A 19 -2.54 1.18 21.64
N ASP A 20 -3.52 0.78 22.44
CA ASP A 20 -3.63 -0.57 22.99
C ASP A 20 -4.62 -1.46 22.21
N ASP A 21 -5.27 -0.91 21.17
CA ASP A 21 -6.25 -1.65 20.38
C ASP A 21 -5.55 -2.60 19.40
N THR A 22 -6.04 -3.84 19.34
CA THR A 22 -5.68 -4.74 18.23
C THR A 22 -6.34 -4.23 16.96
N LEU A 23 -5.53 -3.82 15.99
CA LEU A 23 -6.04 -3.29 14.72
C LEU A 23 -6.38 -4.40 13.72
N LEU A 24 -5.52 -5.41 13.66
CA LEU A 24 -5.54 -6.50 12.69
C LEU A 24 -5.04 -7.76 13.38
N THR A 25 -5.68 -8.89 13.06
CA THR A 25 -5.16 -10.22 13.34
C THR A 25 -4.66 -10.82 12.03
N VAL A 26 -3.38 -11.19 11.96
CA VAL A 26 -2.74 -11.67 10.72
C VAL A 26 -2.08 -13.03 10.96
N ALA A 27 -2.39 -14.01 10.12
CA ALA A 27 -1.72 -15.30 10.07
C ALA A 27 -0.92 -15.45 8.76
N GLY A 28 0.08 -16.35 8.77
CA GLY A 28 0.91 -16.64 7.58
C GLY A 28 2.02 -15.63 7.29
N LEU A 29 2.15 -14.56 8.08
CA LEU A 29 3.24 -13.59 7.91
C LEU A 29 4.58 -14.22 8.30
N PRO A 30 5.61 -14.21 7.41
CA PRO A 30 6.91 -14.79 7.73
C PRO A 30 7.61 -14.03 8.86
N ALA A 31 8.55 -14.70 9.53
CA ALA A 31 9.33 -14.09 10.60
C ALA A 31 10.07 -12.84 10.10
N GLY A 32 9.91 -11.72 10.80
CA GLY A 32 10.47 -10.42 10.38
C GLY A 32 9.70 -9.74 9.24
N GLY A 33 8.62 -10.36 8.75
CA GLY A 33 7.71 -9.77 7.78
C GLY A 33 7.03 -8.50 8.30
N ARG A 34 6.60 -7.66 7.37
CA ARG A 34 5.93 -6.39 7.68
C ARG A 34 4.59 -6.32 6.97
N VAL A 35 3.58 -5.90 7.70
CA VAL A 35 2.29 -5.48 7.12
C VAL A 35 2.41 -4.01 6.74
N ARG A 36 2.05 -3.71 5.50
CA ARG A 36 2.00 -2.36 4.95
C ARG A 36 0.55 -1.95 4.78
N LEU A 37 0.25 -0.72 5.20
CA LEU A 37 -1.07 -0.11 5.01
C LEU A 37 -1.15 0.56 3.63
N ALA A 38 -0.22 1.47 3.34
CA ALA A 38 -0.15 2.18 2.07
C ALA A 38 1.30 2.59 1.75
N ALA A 39 1.63 2.72 0.47
CA ALA A 39 2.85 3.38 0.02
C ALA A 39 2.58 4.87 -0.27
N LEU A 40 3.45 5.75 0.21
CA LEU A 40 3.35 7.20 0.01
C LEU A 40 4.40 7.64 -0.99
N ASP A 41 3.96 8.05 -2.18
CA ASP A 41 4.82 8.34 -3.33
C ASP A 41 4.77 9.82 -3.77
N THR A 42 3.94 10.63 -3.11
CA THR A 42 3.82 12.07 -3.38
C THR A 42 4.02 12.92 -2.13
N TYR A 43 4.58 14.11 -2.33
CA TYR A 43 4.79 15.12 -1.30
C TYR A 43 4.57 16.52 -1.86
N ASP A 44 3.70 17.31 -1.23
CA ASP A 44 3.33 18.68 -1.64
C ASP A 44 3.96 19.78 -0.76
N GLY A 45 4.99 19.44 0.01
CA GLY A 45 5.62 20.35 0.96
C GLY A 45 5.02 20.31 2.37
N VAL A 46 3.84 19.69 2.54
CA VAL A 46 3.15 19.57 3.83
C VAL A 46 2.66 18.14 4.09
N VAL A 47 2.16 17.45 3.05
CA VAL A 47 1.45 16.18 3.13
C VAL A 47 2.13 15.13 2.27
N TYR A 48 2.40 13.96 2.86
CA TYR A 48 2.69 12.74 2.11
C TYR A 48 1.38 12.06 1.70
N GLY A 49 1.23 11.79 0.41
CA GLY A 49 0.02 11.23 -0.19
C GLY A 49 0.28 9.96 -1.01
N THR A 50 -0.81 9.39 -1.53
CA THR A 50 -0.83 8.24 -2.43
C THR A 50 -1.32 8.69 -3.81
N GLY A 51 -0.54 8.41 -4.85
CA GLY A 51 -0.90 8.70 -6.23
C GLY A 51 -0.68 10.17 -6.61
N GLY A 52 -0.50 10.37 -7.92
CA GLY A 52 -0.14 11.65 -8.51
C GLY A 52 -1.14 12.74 -8.12
N ALA A 53 -0.63 13.80 -7.49
CA ALA A 53 -1.40 14.97 -7.14
C ALA A 53 -2.28 15.41 -8.32
N ARG A 54 -3.60 15.54 -8.10
CA ARG A 54 -4.47 16.25 -9.04
C ARG A 54 -3.93 17.68 -9.17
N GLY A 55 -3.20 17.95 -10.24
CA GLY A 55 -2.62 19.27 -10.51
C GLY A 55 -1.28 19.26 -11.24
N SER A 56 -0.51 18.17 -11.20
CA SER A 56 0.70 18.07 -12.03
C SER A 56 0.40 17.34 -13.34
N VAL A 57 0.16 18.11 -14.40
CA VAL A 57 0.08 17.65 -15.80
C VAL A 57 1.42 17.09 -16.34
N ASP A 58 2.47 17.03 -15.50
CA ASP A 58 3.78 16.51 -15.87
C ASP A 58 4.06 15.11 -15.31
N ALA A 59 3.54 14.77 -14.12
CA ALA A 59 3.68 13.42 -13.55
C ALA A 59 2.93 12.34 -14.36
N SER A 60 1.92 12.75 -15.14
CA SER A 60 1.17 11.87 -16.05
C SER A 60 1.88 11.61 -17.39
N ARG A 61 2.92 12.38 -17.74
CA ARG A 61 3.62 12.24 -19.04
C ARG A 61 4.76 11.21 -19.04
N THR A 62 5.27 10.82 -17.87
CA THR A 62 6.30 9.76 -17.75
C THR A 62 5.73 8.42 -17.31
N GLY A 63 4.51 8.36 -16.77
CA GLY A 63 3.81 7.09 -16.46
C GLY A 63 4.48 6.22 -15.38
N GLN A 64 5.47 6.73 -14.65
CA GLN A 64 6.39 5.90 -13.85
C GLN A 64 6.51 6.32 -12.39
N ALA A 65 5.85 7.40 -11.98
CA ALA A 65 6.11 8.01 -10.68
C ALA A 65 4.96 7.86 -9.67
N SER A 66 3.74 7.61 -10.18
CA SER A 66 2.58 7.25 -9.36
C SER A 66 1.70 6.30 -10.14
N GLY A 67 1.46 5.12 -9.59
CA GLY A 67 0.59 4.15 -10.24
C GLY A 67 -0.88 4.55 -10.16
N THR A 68 -1.70 3.86 -10.96
CA THR A 68 -3.15 4.09 -11.01
C THR A 68 -3.87 2.97 -10.30
N PHE A 69 -4.78 3.33 -9.40
CA PHE A 69 -5.68 2.37 -8.76
C PHE A 69 -6.69 1.85 -9.77
N ALA A 70 -6.64 0.55 -10.04
CA ALA A 70 -7.53 -0.12 -10.98
C ALA A 70 -8.18 -1.36 -10.34
N ARG A 71 -9.30 -1.80 -10.91
CA ARG A 71 -9.80 -3.15 -10.64
C ARG A 71 -8.81 -4.15 -11.20
N VAL A 72 -8.55 -5.20 -10.45
CA VAL A 72 -7.59 -6.24 -10.84
C VAL A 72 -8.30 -7.50 -11.34
N PRO A 73 -7.66 -8.28 -12.21
CA PRO A 73 -8.12 -9.63 -12.52
C PRO A 73 -8.04 -10.53 -11.29
N TYR A 74 -8.60 -11.74 -11.41
CA TYR A 74 -8.53 -12.77 -10.37
C TYR A 74 -7.09 -13.12 -9.93
N ARG A 75 -6.12 -13.01 -10.84
CA ARG A 75 -4.70 -13.21 -10.54
C ARG A 75 -3.83 -12.20 -11.27
N LEU A 76 -2.92 -11.57 -10.56
CA LEU A 76 -1.84 -10.75 -11.12
C LEU A 76 -0.59 -11.62 -11.31
N ASP A 77 0.14 -11.37 -12.39
CA ASP A 77 1.38 -12.05 -12.67
C ASP A 77 2.54 -11.36 -11.93
N GLN A 78 3.11 -12.06 -10.95
CA GLN A 78 4.29 -11.61 -10.19
C GLN A 78 5.52 -12.49 -10.46
N THR A 79 5.52 -13.28 -11.55
CA THR A 79 6.63 -14.22 -11.87
C THR A 79 8.00 -13.56 -12.02
N GLY A 80 8.05 -12.26 -12.33
CA GLY A 80 9.28 -11.48 -12.41
C GLY A 80 9.86 -11.04 -11.05
N VAL A 81 9.13 -11.27 -9.95
CA VAL A 81 9.49 -10.81 -8.61
C VAL A 81 10.30 -11.90 -7.91
N ARG A 82 11.55 -11.62 -7.58
CA ARG A 82 12.35 -12.51 -6.74
C ARG A 82 11.96 -12.33 -5.29
N GLY A 83 11.47 -13.40 -4.65
CA GLY A 83 10.98 -13.33 -3.29
C GLY A 83 10.48 -14.66 -2.77
N GLU A 84 9.83 -14.59 -1.62
CA GLU A 84 9.13 -15.71 -0.99
C GLU A 84 7.62 -15.55 -1.24
N ASP A 85 6.98 -16.61 -1.70
CA ASP A 85 5.52 -16.68 -1.82
C ASP A 85 4.91 -16.81 -0.42
N VAL A 86 3.93 -15.97 -0.11
CA VAL A 86 3.23 -15.98 1.18
C VAL A 86 1.73 -16.02 0.96
N THR A 87 1.04 -16.73 1.85
CA THR A 87 -0.41 -16.69 2.00
C THR A 87 -0.72 -16.07 3.34
N LEU A 88 -1.51 -14.99 3.35
CA LEU A 88 -1.88 -14.28 4.58
C LEU A 88 -3.38 -14.33 4.78
N ASP A 89 -3.81 -14.76 5.97
CA ASP A 89 -5.17 -14.54 6.45
C ASP A 89 -5.20 -13.28 7.31
N VAL A 90 -6.09 -12.35 6.97
CA VAL A 90 -6.26 -11.10 7.71
C VAL A 90 -7.69 -10.94 8.19
N VAL A 91 -7.84 -10.64 9.48
CA VAL A 91 -9.10 -10.21 10.09
C VAL A 91 -8.95 -8.77 10.57
N VAL A 92 -9.91 -7.94 10.21
CA VAL A 92 -9.95 -6.52 10.60
C VAL A 92 -10.62 -6.39 11.95
N ASP A 93 -9.88 -5.89 12.94
CA ASP A 93 -10.36 -5.62 14.29
C ASP A 93 -10.70 -4.12 14.44
N ALA A 94 -9.89 -3.35 15.17
CA ALA A 94 -10.09 -1.92 15.36
C ALA A 94 -9.56 -1.06 14.20
N TYR A 95 -8.92 -1.65 13.18
CA TYR A 95 -8.44 -0.90 12.02
C TYR A 95 -9.60 -0.19 11.30
N ARG A 96 -9.37 1.07 10.91
CA ARG A 96 -10.34 1.89 10.18
C ARG A 96 -9.61 2.65 9.09
N GLY A 97 -9.92 2.35 7.84
CA GLY A 97 -9.27 3.01 6.74
C GLY A 97 -9.75 2.51 5.40
N VAL A 98 -9.41 3.25 4.36
CA VAL A 98 -9.65 2.84 2.97
C VAL A 98 -8.54 1.96 2.43
N TRP A 99 -7.40 1.88 3.11
CA TRP A 99 -6.28 1.09 2.66
C TRP A 99 -6.48 -0.36 3.05
N LEU A 100 -6.05 -1.27 2.17
CA LEU A 100 -6.09 -2.69 2.43
C LEU A 100 -4.70 -3.15 2.91
N PRO A 101 -4.56 -3.50 4.21
CA PRO A 101 -3.32 -4.04 4.74
C PRO A 101 -2.85 -5.30 4.00
N GLY A 102 -1.57 -5.41 3.73
CA GLY A 102 -0.99 -6.61 3.12
C GLY A 102 0.53 -6.64 3.21
N ALA A 103 1.13 -7.64 2.58
CA ALA A 103 2.58 -7.76 2.44
C ALA A 103 2.96 -8.08 1.00
N GLY A 104 4.18 -7.71 0.60
CA GLY A 104 4.71 -8.04 -0.71
C GLY A 104 3.93 -7.44 -1.89
N ARG A 105 4.07 -8.08 -3.05
CA ARG A 105 3.32 -7.79 -4.28
C ARG A 105 2.17 -8.78 -4.42
N LEU A 106 0.96 -8.24 -4.59
CA LEU A 106 -0.26 -9.03 -4.67
C LEU A 106 -0.28 -9.95 -5.91
N GLU A 107 -0.57 -11.23 -5.69
CA GLU A 107 -0.96 -12.16 -6.76
C GLU A 107 -2.47 -12.35 -6.79
N ARG A 108 -3.08 -12.57 -5.63
CA ARG A 108 -4.52 -12.84 -5.50
C ARG A 108 -5.05 -12.31 -4.18
N ILE A 109 -6.30 -11.89 -4.18
CA ILE A 109 -7.06 -11.61 -2.96
C ILE A 109 -8.42 -12.30 -3.01
N ALA A 110 -8.83 -12.87 -1.89
CA ALA A 110 -10.17 -13.42 -1.71
C ALA A 110 -10.79 -12.83 -0.45
N PHE A 111 -11.90 -12.12 -0.60
CA PHE A 111 -12.65 -11.57 0.54
C PHE A 111 -13.59 -12.62 1.13
N ALA A 112 -13.76 -12.59 2.45
CA ALA A 112 -14.59 -13.51 3.21
C ALA A 112 -15.55 -12.77 4.17
N GLY A 113 -16.53 -13.50 4.70
CA GLY A 113 -17.57 -12.96 5.58
C GLY A 113 -18.74 -12.31 4.85
N ASP A 114 -19.64 -11.70 5.62
CA ASP A 114 -20.92 -11.16 5.12
C ASP A 114 -20.72 -10.02 4.11
N GLU A 115 -19.65 -9.23 4.29
CA GLU A 115 -19.33 -8.06 3.45
C GLU A 115 -18.42 -8.41 2.26
N ALA A 116 -18.10 -9.70 2.03
CA ALA A 116 -17.15 -10.12 1.00
C ALA A 116 -17.48 -9.58 -0.40
N GLY A 117 -18.76 -9.60 -0.79
CA GLY A 117 -19.22 -9.07 -2.08
C GLY A 117 -18.98 -7.57 -2.21
N ARG A 118 -19.31 -6.79 -1.17
CA ARG A 118 -19.07 -5.34 -1.15
C ARG A 118 -17.58 -5.02 -1.26
N LEU A 119 -16.75 -5.75 -0.51
CA LEU A 119 -15.30 -5.57 -0.52
C LEU A 119 -14.71 -5.87 -1.90
N ALA A 120 -15.10 -6.99 -2.51
CA ALA A 120 -14.68 -7.37 -3.86
C ALA A 120 -15.08 -6.33 -4.92
N ASP A 121 -16.31 -5.82 -4.86
CA ASP A 121 -16.81 -4.82 -5.81
C ASP A 121 -16.13 -3.45 -5.68
N SER A 122 -15.63 -3.16 -4.48
CA SER A 122 -15.05 -1.87 -4.10
C SER A 122 -13.52 -1.89 -4.00
N PHE A 123 -12.87 -3.02 -4.30
CA PHE A 123 -11.43 -3.16 -4.23
C PHE A 123 -10.72 -2.64 -5.48
N TYR A 124 -9.68 -1.87 -5.24
CA TYR A 124 -8.77 -1.33 -6.24
C TYR A 124 -7.34 -1.54 -5.77
N TYR A 125 -6.44 -1.77 -6.71
CA TYR A 125 -5.03 -1.97 -6.42
C TYR A 125 -4.18 -1.18 -7.39
N ASP A 126 -3.10 -0.62 -6.86
CA ASP A 126 -2.00 -0.05 -7.63
C ASP A 126 -0.80 -1.01 -7.54
N ASP A 127 -0.46 -1.65 -8.65
CA ASP A 127 0.65 -2.60 -8.71
C ASP A 127 2.04 -1.92 -8.68
N ALA A 128 2.15 -0.68 -9.17
CA ALA A 128 3.43 0.03 -9.18
C ALA A 128 3.89 0.29 -7.74
N SER A 129 2.97 0.77 -6.90
CA SER A 129 3.22 1.00 -5.47
C SER A 129 2.88 -0.21 -4.60
N ALA A 130 2.33 -1.28 -5.16
CA ALA A 130 1.79 -2.44 -4.45
C ALA A 130 0.83 -2.07 -3.30
N THR A 131 -0.11 -1.16 -3.55
CA THR A 131 -1.05 -0.63 -2.55
C THR A 131 -2.49 -1.00 -2.90
N GLY A 132 -3.20 -1.61 -1.95
CA GLY A 132 -4.63 -1.91 -2.08
C GLY A 132 -5.50 -0.86 -1.39
N ALA A 133 -6.69 -0.62 -1.94
CA ALA A 133 -7.70 0.26 -1.37
C ALA A 133 -9.11 -0.28 -1.59
N VAL A 134 -9.99 -0.07 -0.62
CA VAL A 134 -11.42 -0.41 -0.68
C VAL A 134 -12.23 0.87 -0.56
N ILE A 135 -13.02 1.18 -1.59
CA ILE A 135 -13.98 2.30 -1.54
C ILE A 135 -15.02 2.00 -0.46
N GLY A 136 -15.24 2.97 0.44
CA GLY A 136 -16.09 2.79 1.62
C GLY A 136 -15.35 2.26 2.85
N GLY A 137 -14.12 1.76 2.67
CA GLY A 137 -13.23 1.34 3.74
C GLY A 137 -13.52 -0.04 4.32
N LEU A 138 -12.63 -0.42 5.24
CA LEU A 138 -12.69 -1.63 6.03
C LEU A 138 -13.38 -1.38 7.38
N THR A 139 -14.16 -2.37 7.81
CA THR A 139 -14.91 -2.40 9.06
C THR A 139 -14.55 -3.63 9.90
N THR A 140 -14.85 -3.59 11.20
CA THR A 140 -14.61 -4.73 12.09
C THR A 140 -15.30 -5.98 11.57
N GLY A 141 -14.58 -7.10 11.55
CA GLY A 141 -15.06 -8.38 11.06
C GLY A 141 -14.83 -8.61 9.57
N ASP A 142 -14.42 -7.60 8.81
CA ASP A 142 -13.97 -7.80 7.42
C ASP A 142 -12.77 -8.74 7.43
N ALA A 143 -12.78 -9.75 6.55
CA ALA A 143 -11.72 -10.73 6.44
C ALA A 143 -11.34 -10.98 4.99
N TYR A 144 -10.07 -11.31 4.76
CA TYR A 144 -9.57 -11.65 3.44
C TYR A 144 -8.30 -12.49 3.51
N GLU A 145 -8.12 -13.32 2.49
CA GLU A 145 -6.91 -14.07 2.22
C GLU A 145 -6.13 -13.39 1.08
N LEU A 146 -4.82 -13.26 1.23
CA LEU A 146 -3.89 -12.71 0.24
C LEU A 146 -2.89 -13.79 -0.17
N GLU A 147 -2.68 -13.96 -1.47
CA GLU A 147 -1.45 -14.56 -2.01
C GLU A 147 -0.56 -13.42 -2.52
N ALA A 148 0.71 -13.42 -2.12
CA ALA A 148 1.65 -12.38 -2.49
C ALA A 148 3.09 -12.87 -2.55
N VAL A 149 3.95 -12.12 -3.24
CA VAL A 149 5.40 -12.35 -3.27
C VAL A 149 6.10 -11.28 -2.42
N VAL A 150 6.73 -11.68 -1.32
CA VAL A 150 7.57 -10.78 -0.50
C VAL A 150 8.96 -10.72 -1.10
N ALA A 151 9.30 -9.57 -1.69
CA ALA A 151 10.59 -9.38 -2.34
C ALA A 151 11.76 -9.59 -1.36
N SER A 152 12.75 -10.36 -1.78
CA SER A 152 13.97 -10.56 -0.99
C SER A 152 14.73 -9.24 -0.87
N THR A 153 15.18 -8.90 0.34
CA THR A 153 16.08 -7.77 0.52
C THR A 153 17.49 -8.19 0.12
N PRO A 154 18.10 -7.56 -0.91
CA PRO A 154 19.46 -7.88 -1.29
C PRO A 154 20.44 -7.52 -0.16
N PRO A 155 21.52 -8.29 0.03
CA PRO A 155 22.56 -7.92 0.98
C PRO A 155 23.24 -6.62 0.53
N LEU A 156 23.77 -5.85 1.49
CA LEU A 156 24.34 -4.53 1.22
C LEU A 156 25.49 -4.60 0.19
N GLU A 157 26.27 -5.66 0.22
CA GLU A 157 27.40 -5.90 -0.69
C GLU A 157 26.93 -6.05 -2.14
N ALA A 158 25.75 -6.64 -2.36
CA ALA A 158 25.18 -6.76 -3.70
C ALA A 158 24.73 -5.41 -4.26
N LEU A 159 24.50 -4.41 -3.40
CA LEU A 159 24.11 -3.05 -3.81
C LEU A 159 25.31 -2.17 -4.17
N ALA A 160 26.55 -2.59 -3.86
CA ALA A 160 27.74 -1.76 -4.06
C ALA A 160 28.02 -1.42 -5.53
N ASP A 161 27.69 -2.35 -6.44
CA ASP A 161 27.91 -2.22 -7.88
C ASP A 161 26.63 -1.85 -8.66
N GLU A 162 25.50 -1.77 -7.97
CA GLU A 162 24.21 -1.43 -8.58
C GLU A 162 24.19 0.05 -8.99
N ARG A 163 23.59 0.31 -10.15
CA ARG A 163 23.42 1.67 -10.66
C ARG A 163 21.96 2.08 -10.52
N PRO A 164 21.66 3.26 -9.93
CA PRO A 164 20.31 3.80 -9.99
C PRO A 164 19.80 3.82 -11.44
N GLY A 165 18.55 3.39 -11.62
CA GLY A 165 17.89 3.44 -12.93
C GLY A 165 17.64 4.87 -13.42
N ASP A 166 17.09 4.98 -14.62
CA ASP A 166 16.73 6.24 -15.28
C ASP A 166 15.31 6.75 -14.91
N ALA A 167 14.67 6.13 -13.91
CA ALA A 167 13.37 6.52 -13.43
C ALA A 167 13.38 7.96 -12.89
N VAL A 168 12.46 8.78 -13.40
CA VAL A 168 12.28 10.18 -12.96
C VAL A 168 11.25 10.23 -11.83
N ALA A 169 11.69 10.60 -10.62
CA ALA A 169 10.78 10.87 -9.51
C ALA A 169 10.02 12.20 -9.72
N PRO A 170 8.79 12.35 -9.19
CA PRO A 170 8.09 13.62 -9.23
C PRO A 170 8.90 14.67 -8.48
N ARG A 171 9.05 15.86 -9.05
CA ARG A 171 9.63 16.98 -8.29
C ARG A 171 8.66 17.39 -7.19
N PRO A 172 9.09 17.44 -5.92
CA PRO A 172 8.29 18.02 -4.86
C PRO A 172 7.88 19.45 -5.21
N THR A 173 6.62 19.80 -4.96
CA THR A 173 6.10 21.17 -5.09
C THR A 173 5.81 21.72 -3.70
N GLY A 174 5.87 23.04 -3.48
CA GLY A 174 5.51 23.64 -2.19
C GLY A 174 6.54 23.43 -1.07
N VAL A 175 7.76 23.00 -1.40
CA VAL A 175 8.87 22.91 -0.46
C VAL A 175 9.28 24.32 -0.02
N PRO A 176 9.30 24.64 1.29
CA PRO A 176 9.75 25.95 1.76
C PRO A 176 11.18 26.27 1.34
N ASP A 177 11.47 27.54 1.02
CA ASP A 177 12.79 27.97 0.52
C ASP A 177 13.95 27.64 1.49
N GLU A 178 13.67 27.45 2.78
CA GLU A 178 14.67 27.15 3.81
C GLU A 178 15.25 25.72 3.76
N VAL A 179 14.64 24.82 2.99
CA VAL A 179 15.05 23.40 2.87
C VAL A 179 15.37 22.98 1.43
N ALA A 180 15.41 23.94 0.49
CA ALA A 180 15.68 23.71 -0.93
C ALA A 180 17.19 23.71 -1.27
#